data_AF-W2NTU8-F1
#
_entry.id   AF-W2NTU8-F1
#
_cell.length_a   1.000
_cell.length_b   1.000
_cell.length_c   1.000
_cell.angle_alpha   90.00
_cell.angle_beta   90.00
_cell.angle_gamma   90.00
#
_symmetry.space_group_name_H-M   'P 1'
#
loop_
_entity.id
_entity.type
_entity.pdbx_description
1 polymer ?
#
loop_
_entity_poly.entity_id
_entity_poly.type
_entity_poly.pdbx_seq_one_letter_code
_entity_poly.pdbx_strand_id
1 'polypeptide(L)'
;MVKQHRSLEKSFVVIPLFRLLRIFNLARNHSGTYILLRPIRASVAPISVALIFFTEIVLFFSVVMYVVDPSYDRNNPGFSNLLTTGYFVVVTVATIGYGDITPTKGNVASRCFAVMIIMSSTLFLSMPVAIIGAEFDRAWKQHAESVKKFQQLQAGTEILVK
;
A
#
# COMPACT_ATOMS: atom_id res chain seq x y z
N MET A 1 -20.47 35.92 -1.52
CA MET A 1 -21.04 35.12 -0.41
C MET A 1 -20.92 33.58 -0.59
N VAL A 2 -20.63 33.04 -1.78
CA VAL A 2 -20.53 31.56 -2.01
C VAL A 2 -19.27 30.90 -1.42
N LYS A 3 -18.16 31.64 -1.23
CA LYS A 3 -16.90 31.09 -0.67
C LYS A 3 -17.00 30.73 0.82
N GLN A 4 -17.86 31.42 1.58
CA GLN A 4 -17.96 31.25 3.04
C GLN A 4 -18.77 30.00 3.42
N HIS A 5 -19.79 29.65 2.64
CA HIS A 5 -20.57 28.43 2.84
C HIS A 5 -19.76 27.15 2.60
N ARG A 6 -18.86 27.14 1.60
CA ARG A 6 -18.00 25.99 1.28
C ARG A 6 -16.93 25.71 2.34
N SER A 7 -16.55 26.72 3.13
CA SER A 7 -15.60 26.55 4.23
C SER A 7 -16.24 25.86 5.44
N LEU A 8 -17.53 26.11 5.69
CA LEU A 8 -18.25 25.53 6.82
C LEU A 8 -18.50 24.03 6.64
N GLU A 9 -18.81 23.56 5.43
CA GLU A 9 -18.98 22.12 5.16
C GLU A 9 -17.68 21.32 5.38
N LYS A 10 -16.53 21.87 5.00
CA LYS A 10 -15.23 21.23 5.27
C LYS A 10 -14.97 21.09 6.77
N SER A 11 -15.37 22.08 7.57
CA SER A 11 -15.23 22.08 9.04
C SER A 11 -16.04 20.96 9.71
N PHE A 12 -17.23 20.62 9.20
CA PHE A 12 -18.04 19.52 9.75
C PHE A 12 -17.46 18.12 9.44
N VAL A 13 -16.71 17.97 8.33
CA VAL A 13 -16.01 16.71 7.98
C VAL A 13 -14.78 16.46 8.87
N VAL A 14 -14.15 17.51 9.41
CA VAL A 14 -12.97 17.37 10.27
C VAL A 14 -13.33 16.83 11.66
N ILE A 15 -14.54 17.07 12.15
CA ILE A 15 -14.97 16.64 13.50
C ILE A 15 -14.98 15.09 13.64
N PRO A 16 -15.53 14.31 12.68
CA PRO A 16 -15.36 12.86 12.64
C PRO A 16 -13.90 12.40 12.56
N LEU A 17 -13.06 13.12 11.80
CA LEU A 17 -11.63 12.82 11.66
C LEU A 17 -10.89 12.93 13.00
N PHE A 18 -11.22 13.93 13.83
CA PHE A 18 -10.69 14.05 15.19
C PHE A 18 -11.11 12.89 16.11
N ARG A 19 -12.26 12.24 15.88
CA ARG A 19 -12.66 11.02 16.62
C ARG A 19 -11.79 9.81 16.26
N LEU A 20 -11.39 9.67 14.99
CA LEU A 20 -10.47 8.62 14.54
C LEU A 20 -9.05 8.83 15.09
N LEU A 21 -8.59 10.09 15.16
CA LEU A 21 -7.31 10.43 15.79
C LEU A 21 -7.26 10.07 17.28
N ARG A 22 -8.41 10.07 17.97
CA ARG A 22 -8.50 9.62 19.37
C ARG A 22 -8.14 8.14 19.54
N ILE A 23 -8.49 7.27 18.58
CA ILE A 23 -8.13 5.84 18.60
C ILE A 23 -6.61 5.67 18.51
N PHE A 24 -5.96 6.46 17.64
CA PHE A 24 -4.50 6.47 17.52
C PHE A 24 -3.81 7.01 18.79
N ASN A 25 -4.39 8.02 19.44
CA ASN A 25 -3.88 8.54 20.71
C ASN A 25 -4.11 7.59 21.90
N LEU A 26 -5.21 6.82 21.89
CA LEU A 26 -5.48 5.80 22.92
C LEU A 26 -4.49 4.62 22.80
N ALA A 27 -4.13 4.24 21.57
CA ALA A 27 -3.01 3.34 21.33
C ALA A 27 -1.72 3.93 21.92
N ARG A 28 -1.39 5.20 21.68
CA ARG A 28 -0.14 5.83 22.17
C ARG A 28 0.00 5.88 23.69
N ASN A 29 -1.10 5.93 24.45
CA ASN A 29 -1.08 6.14 25.90
C ASN A 29 -0.77 4.87 26.72
N HIS A 30 -0.78 3.69 26.10
CA HIS A 30 -0.27 2.47 26.73
C HIS A 30 1.22 2.29 26.46
N SER A 31 1.97 1.98 27.53
CA SER A 31 3.37 1.54 27.54
C SER A 31 3.64 0.30 26.64
N GLY A 32 2.65 -0.27 25.94
CA GLY A 32 2.87 -1.30 24.92
C GLY A 32 3.17 -0.75 23.53
N THR A 33 2.85 0.52 23.24
CA THR A 33 2.81 1.02 21.85
C THR A 33 4.16 1.45 21.32
N TYR A 34 5.12 1.82 22.19
CA TYR A 34 6.50 2.01 21.76
C TYR A 34 7.16 0.69 21.33
N ILE A 35 6.73 -0.45 21.91
CA ILE A 35 7.17 -1.79 21.52
C ILE A 35 6.65 -2.13 20.13
N LEU A 36 5.44 -1.67 19.78
CA LEU A 36 4.82 -1.86 18.45
C LEU A 36 5.36 -0.89 17.37
N LEU A 37 5.81 0.31 17.75
CA LEU A 37 6.35 1.32 16.83
C LEU A 37 7.77 1.00 16.33
N ARG A 38 8.58 0.32 17.13
CA ARG A 38 9.95 -0.08 16.76
C ARG A 38 9.99 -1.01 15.52
N PRO A 39 9.18 -2.08 15.46
CA PRO A 39 9.07 -2.95 14.28
C PRO A 39 8.56 -2.23 13.04
N ILE A 40 7.54 -1.37 13.16
CA ILE A 40 6.99 -0.60 12.03
C ILE A 40 8.09 0.23 11.36
N ARG A 41 8.93 0.90 12.16
CA ARG A 41 10.02 1.74 11.65
C ARG A 41 11.13 0.91 11.00
N ALA A 42 11.41 -0.29 11.52
CA ALA A 42 12.35 -1.23 10.90
C ALA A 42 11.84 -1.75 9.54
N SER A 43 10.52 -1.92 9.40
CA SER A 43 9.88 -2.37 8.16
C SER A 43 9.72 -1.26 7.10
N VAL A 44 10.02 0.01 7.39
CA VAL A 44 9.91 1.11 6.42
C VAL A 44 10.85 0.93 5.23
N ALA A 45 12.07 0.43 5.45
CA ALA A 45 13.02 0.21 4.35
C ALA A 45 12.50 -0.82 3.33
N PRO A 46 12.10 -2.05 3.73
CA PRO A 46 11.47 -3.01 2.83
C PRO A 46 10.22 -2.49 2.11
N ILE A 47 9.36 -1.77 2.83
CA ILE A 47 8.12 -1.20 2.27
C ILE A 47 8.43 -0.13 1.23
N SER A 48 9.44 0.71 1.47
CA SER A 48 9.83 1.77 0.53
C SER A 48 10.32 1.20 -0.80
N VAL A 49 11.08 0.11 -0.78
CA VAL A 49 11.55 -0.58 -1.98
C VAL A 49 10.38 -1.17 -2.74
N ALA A 50 9.45 -1.85 -2.06
CA ALA A 50 8.24 -2.40 -2.66
C ALA A 50 7.38 -1.33 -3.37
N LEU A 51 7.24 -0.14 -2.76
CA LEU A 51 6.46 0.96 -3.33
C LEU A 51 7.10 1.55 -4.60
N ILE A 52 8.44 1.63 -4.66
CA ILE A 52 9.15 2.10 -5.85
C ILE A 52 8.89 1.15 -7.02
N PHE A 53 9.07 -0.16 -6.83
CA PHE A 53 8.80 -1.16 -7.87
C PHE A 53 7.33 -1.15 -8.32
N PHE A 54 6.39 -1.01 -7.37
CA PHE A 54 4.97 -0.89 -7.70
C PHE A 54 4.69 0.32 -8.59
N THR A 55 5.31 1.47 -8.28
CA THR A 55 5.14 2.70 -9.06
C THR A 55 5.70 2.56 -10.47
N GLU A 56 6.89 1.97 -10.64
CA GLU A 56 7.50 1.71 -11.96
C GLU A 56 6.60 0.84 -12.84
N ILE A 57 6.06 -0.25 -12.29
CA ILE A 57 5.16 -1.17 -13.01
C ILE A 57 3.89 -0.45 -13.45
N VAL A 58 3.28 0.31 -12.55
CA VAL A 58 2.09 1.10 -12.86
C VAL A 58 2.40 2.08 -13.99
N LEU A 59 3.50 2.82 -13.91
CA LEU A 59 3.87 3.78 -14.96
C LEU A 59 4.11 3.09 -16.31
N PHE A 60 4.85 1.98 -16.32
CA PHE A 60 5.10 1.20 -17.54
C PHE A 60 3.81 0.74 -18.21
N PHE A 61 2.94 0.04 -17.47
CA PHE A 61 1.67 -0.44 -18.03
C PHE A 61 0.74 0.70 -18.41
N SER A 62 0.78 1.82 -17.70
CA SER A 62 -0.05 3.00 -18.01
C SER A 62 0.35 3.64 -19.33
N VAL A 63 1.66 3.77 -19.59
CA VAL A 63 2.14 4.31 -20.86
C VAL A 63 1.75 3.40 -22.02
N VAL A 64 1.95 2.08 -21.88
CA VAL A 64 1.59 1.14 -22.95
C VAL A 64 0.08 1.11 -23.18
N MET A 65 -0.73 1.07 -22.13
CA MET A 65 -2.19 1.08 -22.25
C MET A 65 -2.69 2.38 -22.90
N TYR A 66 -2.11 3.52 -22.55
CA TYR A 66 -2.44 4.82 -23.15
C TYR A 66 -2.13 4.86 -24.65
N VAL A 67 -1.06 4.19 -25.09
CA VAL A 67 -0.69 4.08 -26.52
C VAL A 67 -1.55 3.07 -27.27
N VAL A 68 -1.96 1.96 -26.64
CA VAL A 68 -2.75 0.88 -27.26
C VAL A 68 -4.22 1.23 -27.39
N ASP A 69 -4.77 1.98 -26.44
CA ASP A 69 -6.16 2.47 -26.46
C ASP A 69 -6.16 4.00 -26.35
N PRO A 70 -5.68 4.73 -27.38
CA PRO A 70 -5.76 6.17 -27.40
C PRO A 70 -7.24 6.53 -27.46
N SER A 71 -7.84 6.80 -26.30
CA SER A 71 -9.23 7.18 -26.15
C SER A 71 -9.42 8.61 -26.65
N TYR A 72 -9.37 8.75 -27.96
CA TYR A 72 -9.82 9.94 -28.69
C TYR A 72 -11.15 9.64 -29.38
N ASP A 73 -12.07 8.96 -28.67
CA ASP A 73 -13.45 8.86 -29.12
C ASP A 73 -14.34 9.65 -28.16
N ARG A 74 -15.19 10.52 -28.71
CA ARG A 74 -16.06 11.45 -27.97
C ARG A 74 -17.00 10.73 -27.00
N ASN A 75 -17.21 9.44 -27.19
CA ASN A 75 -18.17 8.63 -26.45
C ASN A 75 -17.57 7.80 -25.30
N ASN A 76 -16.24 7.75 -25.13
CA ASN A 76 -15.62 6.99 -24.03
C ASN A 76 -14.37 7.69 -23.48
N PRO A 77 -14.51 8.63 -22.51
CA PRO A 77 -13.39 9.42 -21.97
C PRO A 77 -12.46 8.63 -21.02
N GLY A 78 -12.58 7.31 -20.95
CA GLY A 78 -11.93 6.45 -19.95
C GLY A 78 -10.41 6.59 -19.88
N PHE A 79 -9.73 6.79 -21.02
CA PHE A 79 -8.26 6.96 -21.08
C PHE A 79 -7.83 8.33 -21.61
N SER A 80 -8.49 9.40 -21.13
CA SER A 80 -8.22 10.78 -21.56
C SER A 80 -6.81 11.30 -21.26
N ASN A 81 -6.21 10.90 -20.13
CA ASN A 81 -4.87 11.33 -19.71
C ASN A 81 -4.05 10.15 -19.19
N LEU A 82 -2.72 10.29 -19.19
CA LEU A 82 -1.82 9.29 -18.60
C LEU A 82 -2.15 9.00 -17.13
N LEU A 83 -2.52 10.03 -16.35
CA LEU A 83 -2.91 9.86 -14.94
C LEU A 83 -4.23 9.10 -14.77
N THR A 84 -5.20 9.31 -15.66
CA THR A 84 -6.48 8.57 -15.66
C THR A 84 -6.26 7.10 -16.02
N THR A 85 -5.37 6.85 -16.99
CA THR A 85 -4.92 5.49 -17.34
C THR A 85 -4.15 4.85 -16.18
N GLY A 86 -3.31 5.66 -15.51
CA GLY A 86 -2.65 5.33 -14.25
C GLY A 86 -3.60 4.80 -13.21
N TYR A 87 -4.70 5.50 -12.96
CA TYR A 87 -5.72 5.06 -12.04
C TYR A 87 -6.31 3.69 -12.43
N PHE A 88 -6.67 3.48 -13.70
CA PHE A 88 -7.14 2.17 -14.18
C PHE A 88 -6.12 1.06 -13.91
N VAL A 89 -4.84 1.31 -14.23
CA VAL A 89 -3.76 0.34 -14.02
C VAL A 89 -3.55 0.06 -12.53
N VAL A 90 -3.53 1.08 -11.67
CA VAL A 90 -3.43 0.89 -10.21
C VAL A 90 -4.55 0.01 -9.69
N VAL A 91 -5.80 0.32 -10.05
CA VAL A 91 -6.99 -0.42 -9.61
C VAL A 91 -6.97 -1.86 -10.13
N THR A 92 -6.44 -2.08 -11.33
CA THR A 92 -6.31 -3.42 -11.94
C THR A 92 -5.17 -4.23 -11.29
N VAL A 93 -3.98 -3.63 -11.14
CA VAL A 93 -2.80 -4.27 -10.54
C VAL A 93 -3.03 -4.58 -9.06
N ALA A 94 -3.73 -3.69 -8.34
CA ALA A 94 -4.17 -3.92 -6.96
C ALA A 94 -5.34 -4.92 -6.85
N THR A 95 -5.81 -5.50 -7.96
CA THR A 95 -6.91 -6.47 -8.02
C THR A 95 -8.26 -5.95 -7.50
N ILE A 96 -8.43 -4.63 -7.41
CA ILE A 96 -9.66 -3.98 -6.93
C ILE A 96 -10.74 -4.03 -8.01
N GLY A 97 -10.38 -3.60 -9.24
CA GLY A 97 -11.25 -3.70 -10.41
C GLY A 97 -12.61 -2.99 -10.28
N TYR A 98 -12.64 -1.69 -9.97
CA TYR A 98 -13.89 -0.94 -9.84
C TYR A 98 -14.79 -0.98 -11.10
N GLY A 99 -14.20 -1.12 -12.29
CA GLY A 99 -14.93 -1.24 -13.56
C GLY A 99 -15.52 0.08 -14.08
N ASP A 100 -15.14 1.21 -13.48
CA ASP A 100 -15.52 2.57 -13.89
C ASP A 100 -14.80 3.02 -15.16
N ILE A 101 -13.54 2.62 -15.33
CA ILE A 101 -12.78 2.77 -16.56
C ILE A 101 -12.45 1.38 -17.09
N THR A 102 -12.75 1.13 -18.37
CA THR A 102 -12.49 -0.16 -19.01
C THR A 102 -12.00 0.03 -20.45
N PRO A 103 -11.17 -0.92 -20.96
CA PRO A 103 -10.73 -0.92 -22.36
C PRO A 103 -11.91 -0.83 -23.32
N THR A 104 -11.75 -0.10 -24.42
CA THR A 104 -12.79 0.11 -25.42
C THR A 104 -13.26 -1.23 -26.00
N LYS A 105 -14.58 -1.50 -25.98
CA LYS A 105 -15.14 -2.81 -26.39
C LYS A 105 -14.75 -3.23 -27.82
N GLY A 106 -14.58 -2.26 -28.73
CA GLY A 106 -14.17 -2.49 -30.12
C GLY A 106 -12.67 -2.69 -30.34
N ASN A 107 -11.83 -2.42 -29.34
CA ASN A 107 -10.37 -2.55 -29.45
C ASN A 107 -9.93 -3.89 -28.81
N VAL A 108 -9.72 -4.90 -29.65
CA VAL A 108 -9.30 -6.24 -29.19
C VAL A 108 -7.89 -6.20 -28.58
N ALA A 109 -7.01 -5.33 -29.09
CA ALA A 109 -5.63 -5.22 -28.62
C ALA A 109 -5.59 -4.71 -27.17
N SER A 110 -6.40 -3.70 -26.82
CA SER A 110 -6.44 -3.16 -25.46
C SER A 110 -7.00 -4.15 -24.44
N ARG A 111 -7.95 -5.00 -24.84
CA ARG A 111 -8.46 -6.09 -24.01
C ARG A 111 -7.43 -7.21 -23.81
N CYS A 112 -6.71 -7.59 -24.87
CA CYS A 112 -5.62 -8.56 -24.75
C CYS A 112 -4.53 -8.02 -23.81
N PHE A 113 -4.19 -6.74 -23.94
CA PHE A 113 -3.24 -6.07 -23.05
C PHE A 113 -3.72 -6.02 -21.60
N ALA A 114 -5.01 -5.73 -21.36
CA ALA A 114 -5.60 -5.77 -20.03
C ALA A 114 -5.48 -7.15 -19.37
N VAL A 115 -5.68 -8.24 -20.13
CA VAL A 115 -5.47 -9.61 -19.61
C VAL A 115 -4.00 -9.85 -19.25
N MET A 116 -3.06 -9.38 -20.08
CA MET A 116 -1.62 -9.48 -19.78
C MET A 116 -1.24 -8.68 -18.52
N ILE A 117 -1.83 -7.50 -18.32
CA ILE A 117 -1.65 -6.70 -17.10
C ILE A 117 -2.09 -7.53 -15.88
N ILE A 118 -3.29 -8.11 -15.91
CA ILE A 118 -3.84 -8.89 -14.78
C ILE A 118 -2.97 -10.10 -14.45
N MET A 119 -2.50 -10.83 -15.46
CA MET A 119 -1.64 -12.01 -15.24
C MET A 119 -0.28 -11.60 -14.67
N SER A 120 0.36 -10.60 -15.25
CA SER A 120 1.67 -10.13 -14.80
C SER A 120 1.62 -9.49 -13.41
N SER A 121 0.59 -8.68 -13.12
CA SER A 121 0.44 -7.98 -11.85
C SER A 121 0.33 -8.93 -10.66
N THR A 122 -0.35 -10.05 -10.84
CA THR A 122 -0.50 -11.07 -9.78
C THR A 122 0.85 -11.67 -9.38
N LEU A 123 1.72 -11.94 -10.36
CA LEU A 123 3.09 -12.41 -10.11
C LEU A 123 3.92 -11.33 -9.40
N PHE A 124 3.79 -10.07 -9.84
CA PHE A 124 4.50 -8.96 -9.24
C PHE A 124 4.06 -8.67 -7.81
N LEU A 125 2.77 -8.76 -7.49
CA LEU A 125 2.26 -8.51 -6.13
C LEU A 125 2.78 -9.55 -5.12
N SER A 126 3.16 -10.74 -5.58
CA SER A 126 3.79 -11.78 -4.74
C SER A 126 5.18 -11.37 -4.25
N MET A 127 5.97 -10.67 -5.07
CA MET A 127 7.35 -10.26 -4.74
C MET A 127 7.47 -9.36 -3.49
N PRO A 128 6.75 -8.22 -3.36
CA PRO A 128 6.87 -7.37 -2.18
C PRO A 128 6.35 -8.07 -0.91
N VAL A 129 5.31 -8.90 -1.03
CA VAL A 129 4.82 -9.72 0.09
C VAL A 129 5.89 -10.72 0.54
N ALA A 130 6.59 -11.36 -0.40
CA ALA A 130 7.69 -12.27 -0.09
C ALA A 130 8.90 -11.56 0.55
N ILE A 131 9.29 -10.39 0.03
CA ILE A 131 10.39 -9.58 0.59
C ILE A 131 10.07 -9.15 2.03
N ILE A 132 8.87 -8.62 2.25
CA ILE A 132 8.41 -8.21 3.59
C ILE A 132 8.33 -9.43 4.51
N GLY A 133 7.83 -10.56 4.00
CA GLY A 133 7.74 -11.82 4.75
C GLY A 133 9.12 -12.33 5.21
N ALA A 134 10.13 -12.29 4.33
CA ALA A 134 11.50 -12.68 4.66
C ALA A 134 12.13 -11.78 5.73
N GLU A 135 11.90 -10.46 5.64
CA GLU A 135 12.38 -9.53 6.64
C GLU A 135 11.66 -9.70 7.99
N PHE A 136 10.36 -9.98 7.96
CA PHE A 136 9.58 -10.28 9.16
C PHE A 136 10.06 -11.56 9.85
N ASP A 137 10.32 -12.62 9.09
CA ASP A 137 10.89 -13.87 9.62
C ASP A 137 12.26 -13.62 10.26
N ARG A 138 13.12 -12.80 9.63
CA ARG A 138 14.42 -12.40 10.18
C ARG A 138 14.26 -11.64 11.51
N ALA A 139 13.38 -10.64 11.55
CA ALA A 139 13.12 -9.85 12.75
C ALA A 139 12.55 -10.71 13.89
N TRP A 140 11.65 -11.64 13.57
CA TRP A 140 11.05 -12.57 14.53
C TRP A 140 12.08 -13.51 15.16
N LYS A 141 12.97 -14.10 14.34
CA LYS A 141 14.07 -14.95 14.82
C LYS A 141 15.01 -14.21 15.76
N GLN A 142 15.41 -12.98 15.40
CA GLN A 142 16.25 -12.14 16.27
C GLN A 142 15.58 -11.82 17.60
N HIS A 143 14.26 -11.56 17.61
CA HIS A 143 13.52 -11.32 18.85
C HIS A 143 13.48 -12.59 19.72
N ALA A 144 13.20 -13.75 19.14
CA ALA A 144 13.20 -15.02 19.87
C ALA A 144 14.57 -15.34 20.51
N GLU A 145 15.67 -15.08 19.81
CA GLU A 145 17.02 -15.25 20.33
C GLU A 145 17.33 -14.28 21.48
N SER A 146 16.94 -13.02 21.35
CA SER A 146 17.15 -12.02 22.41
C SER A 146 16.41 -12.37 23.70
N VAL A 147 15.18 -12.88 23.63
CA VAL A 147 14.41 -13.34 24.80
C VAL A 147 15.10 -14.52 25.49
N LYS A 148 15.57 -15.51 24.74
CA LYS A 148 16.33 -16.64 25.30
C LYS A 148 17.59 -16.17 26.04
N LYS A 149 18.32 -15.20 25.46
CA LYS A 149 19.52 -14.64 26.07
C LYS A 149 19.21 -13.88 27.36
N PHE A 150 18.12 -13.12 27.41
CA PHE A 150 17.65 -12.46 28.64
C PHE A 150 17.27 -13.47 29.74
N GLN A 151 16.57 -14.56 29.39
CA GLN A 151 16.23 -15.63 30.34
C GLN A 151 17.48 -16.32 30.90
N GLN A 152 18.48 -16.58 30.06
CA GLN A 152 19.77 -17.15 30.51
C GLN A 152 20.53 -16.21 31.46
N LEU A 153 20.53 -14.90 31.17
CA LEU A 153 21.16 -13.90 32.04
C LEU A 153 20.46 -13.80 33.40
N GLN A 154 19.12 -13.85 33.42
CA GLN A 154 18.36 -13.86 34.68
C GLN A 154 18.61 -15.12 35.50
N ALA A 155 18.60 -16.30 34.86
CA ALA A 155 18.91 -17.56 35.53
C ALA A 155 20.34 -17.59 36.09
N GLY A 156 21.32 -17.07 35.35
CA GLY A 156 22.70 -16.96 35.82
C GLY A 156 22.87 -15.97 36.98
N THR A 157 22.10 -14.87 36.98
CA THR A 157 22.14 -13.88 38.06
C THR A 157 21.51 -14.41 39.35
N GLU A 158 20.42 -15.18 39.27
CA GLU A 158 19.81 -15.82 40.45
C GLU A 158 20.73 -16.84 41.13
N ILE A 159 21.57 -17.54 40.37
CA ILE A 159 22.54 -18.51 40.90
C ILE A 159 23.70 -17.80 41.63
N LEU A 160 24.09 -16.59 41.20
CA LEU A 160 25.19 -15.84 41.82
C LEU A 160 24.79 -15.06 43.08
N VAL A 161 23.48 -14.87 43.32
CA VAL A 161 22.95 -14.10 44.46
C VAL A 161 22.55 -15.00 45.64
N LYS A 162 22.52 -16.33 45.45
CA LYS A 162 22.33 -17.33 46.51
C LYS A 162 23.67 -17.85 47.02
#